data_AF-A0A2S2P4H7-F1
#
_entry.id   AF-A0A2S2P4H7-F1
#
_cell.length_a   1.000
_cell.length_b   1.000
_cell.length_c   1.000
_cell.angle_alpha   90.00
_cell.angle_beta   90.00
_cell.angle_gamma   90.00
#
_symmetry.space_group_name_H-M   'P 1'
#
loop_
_entity.id
_entity.type
_entity.pdbx_description
1 polymer ?
#
loop_
_entity_poly.entity_id
_entity_poly.type
_entity_poly.pdbx_seq_one_letter_code
_entity_poly.pdbx_strand_id
1 'polypeptide(L)'
;TVTTSPNRLAIIDFEHWRPMYEENFGSLSPYKDYSMEIEKYNHPYWQKEDLQREASRKFEKAATQFLKRTLQVAKSLRPNANWGYYGYPFCYNYTPKNDQAKCSSNVMKNNEKSKWLFEESTAIYPSLYFKYENMSSEKRSKFMQGRMVEAIRVGKMSSSKKFVYPYTWIKYYDTKQFVDKVIII
;
A
#
# COMPACT_ATOMS: atom_id res chain seq x y z
N THR A 1 25.55 -17.37 -4.28
CA THR A 1 24.11 -17.19 -3.98
C THR A 1 23.99 -16.51 -2.64
N VAL A 2 23.58 -15.24 -2.61
CA VAL A 2 23.38 -14.50 -1.36
C VAL A 2 22.08 -14.99 -0.74
N THR A 3 22.21 -15.88 0.25
CA THR A 3 21.09 -16.32 1.09
C THR A 3 20.69 -15.17 1.99
N THR A 4 19.60 -14.47 1.65
CA THR A 4 18.98 -13.51 2.57
C THR A 4 18.57 -14.25 3.84
N SER A 5 19.06 -13.79 5.00
CA SER A 5 18.62 -14.34 6.28
C SER A 5 17.17 -13.86 6.52
N PRO A 6 16.22 -14.75 6.85
CA PRO A 6 14.82 -14.38 7.07
C PRO A 6 14.59 -13.38 8.21
N ASN A 7 15.64 -13.05 8.99
CA ASN A 7 15.54 -12.28 10.24
C ASN A 7 16.02 -10.82 10.13
N ARG A 8 16.33 -10.30 8.93
CA ARG A 8 16.81 -8.91 8.75
C ARG A 8 15.77 -8.06 8.05
N LEU A 9 14.72 -7.65 8.77
CA LEU A 9 13.68 -6.79 8.22
C LEU A 9 14.18 -5.36 8.04
N ALA A 10 13.89 -4.75 6.90
CA ALA A 10 14.18 -3.35 6.62
C ALA A 10 12.96 -2.72 5.95
N ILE A 11 12.32 -1.79 6.65
CA ILE A 11 11.03 -1.26 6.26
C ILE A 11 11.19 0.22 5.98
N ILE A 12 10.76 0.64 4.78
CA ILE A 12 10.68 2.06 4.42
C ILE A 12 9.28 2.53 4.78
N ASP A 13 9.18 3.43 5.74
CA ASP A 13 7.93 4.05 6.14
C ASP A 13 7.71 5.36 5.38
N PHE A 14 7.05 5.24 4.23
CA PHE A 14 6.74 6.36 3.36
C PHE A 14 5.23 6.43 3.14
N GLU A 15 4.57 7.40 3.78
CA GLU A 15 3.11 7.49 3.80
C GLU A 15 2.54 8.76 3.16
N HIS A 16 3.40 9.65 2.64
CA HIS A 16 2.98 10.95 2.13
C HIS A 16 2.04 10.86 0.93
N TRP A 17 2.22 9.90 0.03
CA TRP A 17 1.33 9.65 -1.11
C TRP A 17 1.36 8.16 -1.50
N ARG A 18 0.46 7.75 -2.40
CA ARG A 18 0.36 6.39 -2.93
C ARG A 18 0.74 6.38 -4.42
N PRO A 19 1.37 5.31 -4.94
CA PRO A 19 1.85 5.28 -6.33
C PRO A 19 0.72 5.29 -7.36
N MET A 20 -0.48 4.87 -6.98
CA MET A 20 -1.66 4.89 -7.84
C MET A 20 -2.41 6.19 -7.60
N TYR A 21 -2.59 6.98 -8.67
CA TYR A 21 -3.13 8.34 -8.58
C TYR A 21 -4.51 8.37 -7.91
N GLU A 22 -5.35 7.39 -8.22
CA GLU A 22 -6.71 7.28 -7.67
C GLU A 22 -6.78 6.93 -6.17
N GLU A 23 -5.71 6.38 -5.60
CA GLU A 23 -5.62 6.00 -4.18
C GLU A 23 -5.21 7.17 -3.26
N ASN A 24 -4.90 8.34 -3.83
CA ASN A 24 -4.60 9.56 -3.09
C ASN A 24 -5.89 10.33 -2.74
N PHE A 25 -6.73 9.73 -1.89
CA PHE A 25 -7.99 10.32 -1.42
C PHE A 25 -7.90 10.82 0.03
N GLY A 26 -8.94 11.52 0.50
CA GLY A 26 -8.99 12.05 1.87
C GLY A 26 -7.90 13.11 2.07
N SER A 27 -7.10 12.97 3.13
CA SER A 27 -5.97 13.87 3.40
C SER A 27 -4.88 13.85 2.32
N LEU A 28 -4.91 12.88 1.39
CA LEU A 28 -3.98 12.78 0.27
C LEU A 28 -4.48 13.47 -1.01
N SER A 29 -5.69 14.05 -1.01
CA SER A 29 -6.22 14.75 -2.18
C SER A 29 -5.33 15.88 -2.72
N PRO A 30 -4.55 16.63 -1.89
CA PRO A 30 -3.72 17.71 -2.41
C PRO A 30 -2.71 17.27 -3.48
N TYR A 31 -2.24 16.02 -3.47
CA TYR A 31 -1.35 15.51 -4.51
C TYR A 31 -2.04 15.39 -5.87
N LYS A 32 -3.34 15.08 -5.87
CA LYS A 32 -4.15 15.02 -7.09
C LYS A 32 -4.46 16.43 -7.58
N ASP A 33 -4.85 17.31 -6.67
CA ASP A 33 -5.21 18.69 -6.97
C ASP A 33 -4.01 19.43 -7.59
N TYR A 34 -2.83 19.31 -6.97
CA TYR A 34 -1.60 19.91 -7.50
C TYR A 34 -1.17 19.30 -8.84
N SER A 35 -1.32 17.98 -9.02
CA SER A 35 -1.05 17.33 -10.31
C SER A 35 -1.97 17.88 -11.41
N MET A 36 -3.25 18.11 -11.10
CA MET A 36 -4.19 18.74 -12.03
C MET A 36 -3.84 20.20 -12.33
N GLU A 37 -3.40 20.97 -11.34
CA GLU A 37 -3.00 22.37 -11.52
C GLU A 37 -1.79 22.51 -12.45
N ILE A 38 -0.78 21.63 -12.30
CA ILE A 38 0.37 21.57 -13.20
C ILE A 38 -0.10 21.33 -14.65
N GLU A 39 -0.98 20.36 -14.88
CA GLU A 39 -1.45 20.06 -16.23
C GLU A 39 -2.34 21.16 -16.78
N LYS A 40 -3.15 21.81 -15.95
CA LYS A 40 -3.96 22.97 -16.36
C LYS A 40 -3.09 24.16 -16.77
N TYR A 41 -1.99 24.40 -16.05
CA TYR A 41 -1.02 25.43 -16.40
C TYR A 41 -0.31 25.12 -17.73
N ASN A 42 0.12 23.87 -17.92
CA ASN A 42 0.84 23.43 -19.13
C ASN A 42 -0.07 23.28 -20.36
N HIS A 43 -1.36 22.98 -20.14
CA HIS A 43 -2.33 22.70 -21.19
C HIS A 43 -3.65 23.50 -20.97
N PRO A 44 -3.64 24.84 -21.06
CA PRO A 44 -4.78 25.69 -20.68
C PRO A 44 -6.08 25.43 -21.44
N TYR A 45 -5.99 24.83 -22.64
CA TYR A 45 -7.13 24.58 -23.54
C TYR A 45 -7.60 23.12 -23.54
N TRP A 46 -6.98 22.23 -22.77
CA TRP A 46 -7.39 20.83 -22.69
C TRP A 46 -8.68 20.66 -21.89
N GLN A 47 -9.46 19.66 -22.25
CA GLN A 47 -10.64 19.28 -21.50
C GLN A 47 -10.24 18.63 -20.17
N LYS A 48 -11.14 18.67 -19.19
CA LYS A 48 -10.89 18.17 -17.84
C LYS A 48 -10.45 16.70 -17.84
N GLU A 49 -11.03 15.89 -18.72
CA GLU A 49 -10.75 14.47 -18.83
C GLU A 49 -9.32 14.22 -19.36
N ASP A 50 -8.86 15.03 -20.32
CA ASP A 50 -7.49 15.00 -20.84
C ASP A 50 -6.48 15.40 -19.76
N LEU A 51 -6.77 16.50 -19.04
CA LEU A 51 -5.96 16.95 -17.91
C LEU A 51 -5.83 15.87 -16.84
N GLN A 52 -6.93 15.21 -16.47
CA GLN A 52 -6.91 14.15 -15.47
C GLN A 52 -6.13 12.91 -15.94
N ARG A 53 -6.27 12.52 -17.22
CA ARG A 53 -5.49 11.42 -17.78
C ARG A 53 -4.00 11.71 -17.72
N GLU A 54 -3.60 12.93 -18.11
CA GLU A 54 -2.20 13.32 -18.14
C GLU A 54 -1.61 13.51 -16.74
N ALA A 55 -2.36 14.12 -15.82
CA ALA A 55 -1.98 14.27 -14.42
C ALA A 55 -1.74 12.91 -13.77
N SER A 56 -2.68 11.97 -13.96
CA SER A 56 -2.53 10.59 -13.50
C SER A 56 -1.28 9.94 -14.10
N ARG A 57 -1.12 10.00 -15.43
CA ARG A 57 0.01 9.38 -16.14
C ARG A 57 1.37 9.90 -15.64
N LYS A 58 1.52 11.22 -15.49
CA LYS A 58 2.77 11.84 -15.03
C LYS A 58 3.03 11.56 -13.56
N PHE A 59 2.01 11.65 -12.71
CA PHE A 59 2.11 11.34 -11.29
C PHE A 59 2.54 9.88 -11.06
N GLU A 60 1.84 8.91 -11.66
CA GLU A 60 2.14 7.48 -11.46
C GLU A 60 3.53 7.11 -12.01
N LYS A 61 3.96 7.74 -13.12
CA LYS A 61 5.31 7.59 -13.65
C LYS A 61 6.37 8.09 -12.66
N ALA A 62 6.21 9.30 -12.14
CA ALA A 62 7.15 9.89 -11.18
C ALA A 62 7.17 9.11 -9.85
N ALA A 63 6.00 8.73 -9.34
CA ALA A 63 5.85 7.92 -8.15
C ALA A 63 6.54 6.55 -8.28
N THR A 64 6.34 5.89 -9.43
CA THR A 64 7.02 4.62 -9.74
C THR A 64 8.53 4.79 -9.75
N GLN A 65 9.05 5.81 -10.43
CA GLN A 65 10.49 6.08 -10.49
C GLN A 65 11.08 6.31 -9.09
N PHE A 66 10.43 7.16 -8.28
CA PHE A 66 10.91 7.52 -6.94
C PHE A 66 10.96 6.31 -6.01
N LEU A 67 9.84 5.59 -5.87
CA LEU A 67 9.76 4.45 -4.96
C LEU A 67 10.65 3.28 -5.41
N LYS A 68 10.64 2.96 -6.71
CA LYS A 68 11.48 1.88 -7.26
C LYS A 68 12.96 2.19 -7.08
N ARG A 69 13.39 3.42 -7.41
CA ARG A 69 14.80 3.81 -7.26
C ARG A 69 15.24 3.78 -5.81
N THR A 70 14.38 4.21 -4.90
CA THR A 70 14.66 4.16 -3.46
C THR A 70 14.90 2.72 -2.98
N LEU A 71 14.05 1.77 -3.35
CA LEU A 71 14.26 0.36 -3.06
C LEU A 71 15.56 -0.19 -3.65
N GLN A 72 15.89 0.18 -4.90
CA GLN A 72 17.12 -0.26 -5.56
C GLN A 72 18.36 0.22 -4.80
N VAL A 73 18.38 1.48 -4.38
CA VAL A 73 19.48 2.05 -3.59
C VAL A 73 19.54 1.42 -2.20
N ALA A 74 18.40 1.26 -1.52
CA ALA A 74 18.35 0.62 -0.21
C ALA A 74 18.91 -0.82 -0.25
N LYS A 75 18.52 -1.60 -1.26
CA LYS A 75 19.03 -2.95 -1.50
C LYS A 75 20.50 -2.97 -1.88
N SER A 76 21.00 -2.02 -2.69
CA SER A 76 22.43 -1.99 -3.03
C SER A 76 23.30 -1.70 -1.81
N LEU A 77 22.83 -0.83 -0.91
CA LEU A 77 23.52 -0.49 0.34
C LEU A 77 23.43 -1.59 1.39
N ARG A 78 22.33 -2.36 1.42
CA ARG A 78 22.09 -3.44 2.39
C ARG A 78 21.46 -4.65 1.67
N PRO A 79 22.25 -5.43 0.89
CA PRO A 79 21.72 -6.49 0.03
C PRO A 79 21.20 -7.72 0.78
N ASN A 80 21.57 -7.86 2.06
CA ASN A 80 21.18 -8.99 2.91
C ASN A 80 19.93 -8.72 3.75
N ALA A 81 19.27 -7.58 3.57
CA ALA A 81 18.06 -7.21 4.29
C ALA A 81 16.80 -7.44 3.44
N ASN A 82 15.72 -7.77 4.11
CA ASN A 82 14.39 -7.89 3.55
C ASN A 82 13.77 -6.49 3.48
N TRP A 83 13.92 -5.83 2.34
CA TRP A 83 13.34 -4.54 2.01
C TRP A 83 11.91 -4.61 1.51
N GLY A 84 11.11 -3.62 1.89
CA GLY A 84 9.78 -3.34 1.37
C GLY A 84 9.21 -2.06 2.00
N TYR A 85 8.10 -1.58 1.46
CA TYR A 85 7.39 -0.42 2.01
C TYR A 85 6.34 -0.85 3.02
N TYR A 86 6.26 -0.12 4.13
CA TYR A 86 5.19 -0.25 5.09
C TYR A 86 3.82 -0.01 4.43
N GLY A 87 2.83 -0.80 4.83
CA GLY A 87 1.42 -0.64 4.44
C GLY A 87 1.01 -1.36 3.16
N TYR A 88 1.96 -1.75 2.30
CA TYR A 88 1.65 -2.38 1.01
C TYR A 88 1.54 -3.92 1.09
N PRO A 89 0.63 -4.54 0.32
CA PRO A 89 -0.41 -3.91 -0.49
C PRO A 89 -1.54 -3.32 0.37
N PHE A 90 -2.22 -2.32 -0.17
CA PHE A 90 -3.49 -1.86 0.40
C PHE A 90 -4.65 -2.77 -0.01
N CYS A 91 -5.71 -2.77 0.80
CA CYS A 91 -6.93 -3.56 0.58
C CYS A 91 -8.22 -2.74 0.66
N TYR A 92 -8.24 -1.72 1.53
CA TYR A 92 -9.38 -0.85 1.81
C TYR A 92 -10.70 -1.61 2.09
N ASN A 93 -10.60 -2.78 2.72
CA ASN A 93 -11.72 -3.56 3.23
C ASN A 93 -12.29 -2.94 4.53
N TYR A 94 -13.57 -3.22 4.80
CA TYR A 94 -14.35 -2.61 5.89
C TYR A 94 -14.29 -1.07 5.92
N THR A 95 -14.36 -0.46 4.75
CA THR A 95 -14.51 0.99 4.56
C THR A 95 -15.96 1.31 4.15
N PRO A 96 -16.43 2.58 4.23
CA PRO A 96 -17.78 2.93 3.77
C PRO A 96 -18.08 2.53 2.31
N LYS A 97 -17.04 2.42 1.47
CA LYS A 97 -17.16 1.99 0.07
C LYS A 97 -17.05 0.46 -0.12
N ASN A 98 -16.68 -0.28 0.91
CA ASN A 98 -16.48 -1.73 0.87
C ASN A 98 -16.61 -2.36 2.27
N ASP A 99 -17.82 -2.76 2.68
CA ASP A 99 -18.08 -3.46 3.96
C ASP A 99 -17.94 -5.00 3.83
N GLN A 100 -16.94 -5.45 3.07
CA GLN A 100 -16.63 -6.87 2.89
C GLN A 100 -15.19 -7.18 3.31
N ALA A 101 -14.92 -8.44 3.64
CA ALA A 101 -13.56 -8.90 3.97
C ALA A 101 -12.59 -8.78 2.79
N LYS A 102 -13.08 -9.07 1.58
CA LYS A 102 -12.28 -9.03 0.35
C LYS A 102 -11.98 -7.58 -0.04
N CYS A 103 -10.77 -7.34 -0.54
CA CYS A 103 -10.43 -6.07 -1.17
C CYS A 103 -11.30 -5.84 -2.42
N SER A 104 -11.62 -4.58 -2.72
CA SER A 104 -12.44 -4.29 -3.90
C SER A 104 -11.67 -4.61 -5.19
N SER A 105 -12.40 -4.90 -6.27
CA SER A 105 -11.82 -5.25 -7.57
C SER A 105 -10.88 -4.15 -8.11
N ASN A 106 -11.21 -2.88 -7.91
CA ASN A 106 -10.37 -1.77 -8.34
C ASN A 106 -9.04 -1.74 -7.58
N VAL A 107 -9.06 -1.98 -6.26
CA VAL A 107 -7.83 -2.03 -5.43
C VAL A 107 -6.96 -3.21 -5.83
N MET A 108 -7.56 -4.37 -6.09
CA MET A 108 -6.81 -5.53 -6.60
C MET A 108 -6.15 -5.26 -7.96
N LYS A 109 -6.84 -4.55 -8.87
CA LYS A 109 -6.28 -4.10 -10.17
C LYS A 109 -5.17 -3.07 -10.00
N ASN A 110 -5.28 -2.17 -9.02
CA ASN A 110 -4.22 -1.21 -8.70
C ASN A 110 -2.97 -1.90 -8.13
N ASN A 111 -3.17 -2.90 -7.28
CA ASN A 111 -2.09 -3.77 -6.82
C ASN A 111 -1.45 -4.53 -7.99
N GLU A 112 -2.22 -4.92 -9.02
CA GLU A 112 -1.68 -5.51 -10.25
C GLU A 112 -0.86 -4.53 -11.08
N LYS A 113 -1.35 -3.30 -11.27
CA LYS A 113 -0.57 -2.22 -11.91
C LYS A 113 0.71 -1.88 -11.13
N SER A 114 0.67 -2.02 -9.80
CA SER A 114 1.80 -1.80 -8.90
C SER A 114 2.69 -3.04 -8.72
N LYS A 115 2.56 -4.07 -9.58
CA LYS A 115 3.40 -5.30 -9.53
C LYS A 115 4.89 -4.99 -9.44
N TRP A 116 5.35 -3.93 -10.12
CA TRP A 116 6.74 -3.48 -10.10
C TRP A 116 7.27 -3.20 -8.68
N LEU A 117 6.42 -2.77 -7.75
CA LEU A 117 6.79 -2.48 -6.36
C LEU A 117 7.10 -3.77 -5.61
N PHE A 118 6.25 -4.79 -5.79
CA PHE A 118 6.41 -6.10 -5.15
C PHE A 118 7.56 -6.89 -5.77
N GLU A 119 7.76 -6.79 -7.08
CA GLU A 119 8.91 -7.38 -7.77
C GLU A 119 10.23 -6.82 -7.24
N GLU A 120 10.32 -5.49 -7.09
CA GLU A 120 11.51 -4.81 -6.59
C GLU A 120 11.72 -5.06 -5.08
N SER A 121 10.65 -5.23 -4.30
CA SER A 121 10.73 -5.56 -2.87
C SER A 121 11.27 -6.97 -2.63
N THR A 122 11.83 -7.24 -1.47
CA THR A 122 12.25 -8.60 -1.05
C THR A 122 11.32 -9.21 0.00
N ALA A 123 10.47 -8.38 0.63
CA ALA A 123 9.39 -8.80 1.52
C ALA A 123 8.21 -7.82 1.44
N ILE A 124 7.06 -8.21 1.99
CA ILE A 124 5.80 -7.46 1.96
C ILE A 124 5.37 -7.15 3.39
N TYR A 125 4.93 -5.91 3.63
CA TYR A 125 4.65 -5.38 4.97
C TYR A 125 3.24 -4.79 5.06
N PRO A 126 2.17 -5.60 4.99
CA PRO A 126 0.81 -5.08 5.04
C PRO A 126 0.49 -4.56 6.45
N SER A 127 -0.24 -3.45 6.54
CA SER A 127 -0.77 -2.98 7.82
C SER A 127 -2.07 -3.71 8.17
N LEU A 128 -2.14 -4.31 9.35
CA LEU A 128 -3.33 -4.96 9.89
C LEU A 128 -3.98 -4.15 11.02
N TYR A 129 -3.63 -2.87 11.16
CA TYR A 129 -4.22 -2.02 12.19
C TYR A 129 -5.73 -1.88 11.94
N PHE A 130 -6.54 -2.21 12.96
CA PHE A 130 -7.99 -2.13 12.89
C PHE A 130 -8.55 -1.13 13.92
N LYS A 131 -9.75 -0.65 13.63
CA LYS A 131 -10.48 0.29 14.48
C LYS A 131 -11.33 -0.42 15.52
N TYR A 132 -11.63 0.27 16.60
CA TYR A 132 -12.59 -0.16 17.60
C TYR A 132 -14.02 0.04 17.09
N GLU A 133 -14.33 1.26 16.65
CA GLU A 133 -15.69 1.66 16.31
C GLU A 133 -16.22 0.95 15.08
N ASN A 134 -17.52 0.58 15.12
CA ASN A 134 -18.23 -0.05 14.01
C ASN A 134 -17.59 -1.37 13.51
N MET A 135 -16.82 -2.04 14.37
CA MET A 135 -16.13 -3.30 14.06
C MET A 135 -16.35 -4.30 15.20
N SER A 136 -17.16 -5.33 14.97
CA SER A 136 -17.23 -6.48 15.89
C SER A 136 -15.91 -7.27 15.87
N SER A 137 -15.69 -8.12 16.88
CA SER A 137 -14.53 -9.03 16.90
C SER A 137 -14.43 -9.87 15.61
N GLU A 138 -15.56 -10.40 15.13
CA GLU A 138 -15.62 -11.14 13.87
C GLU A 138 -15.24 -10.28 12.65
N LYS A 139 -15.76 -9.04 12.56
CA LYS A 139 -15.38 -8.11 11.49
C LYS A 139 -13.87 -7.80 11.54
N ARG A 140 -13.27 -7.64 12.72
CA ARG A 140 -11.81 -7.42 12.88
C ARG A 140 -11.01 -8.62 12.41
N SER A 141 -11.43 -9.84 12.75
CA SER A 141 -10.79 -11.07 12.25
C SER A 141 -10.86 -11.16 10.72
N LYS A 142 -12.04 -10.97 10.14
CA LYS A 142 -12.24 -10.96 8.67
C LYS A 142 -11.46 -9.82 7.98
N PHE A 143 -11.32 -8.67 8.62
CA PHE A 143 -10.52 -7.55 8.12
C PHE A 143 -9.05 -7.94 7.97
N MET A 144 -8.47 -8.55 9.02
CA MET A 144 -7.09 -9.03 8.99
C MET A 144 -6.90 -10.14 7.96
N GLN A 145 -7.82 -11.11 7.90
CA GLN A 145 -7.78 -12.20 6.92
C GLN A 145 -7.79 -11.67 5.49
N GLY A 146 -8.68 -10.74 5.15
CA GLY A 146 -8.77 -10.17 3.81
C GLY A 146 -7.50 -9.46 3.35
N ARG A 147 -6.87 -8.70 4.26
CA ARG A 147 -5.58 -8.03 3.99
C ARG A 147 -4.44 -9.03 3.82
N MET A 148 -4.43 -10.10 4.62
CA MET A 148 -3.44 -11.17 4.49
C MET A 148 -3.60 -11.96 3.19
N VAL A 149 -4.83 -12.24 2.77
CA VAL A 149 -5.12 -12.89 1.47
C VAL A 149 -4.54 -12.08 0.32
N GLU A 150 -4.75 -10.76 0.32
CA GLU A 150 -4.21 -9.90 -0.73
C GLU A 150 -2.68 -9.77 -0.68
N ALA A 151 -2.09 -9.63 0.51
CA ALA A 151 -0.65 -9.62 0.69
C ALA A 151 0.02 -10.90 0.16
N ILE A 152 -0.59 -12.06 0.44
CA ILE A 152 -0.13 -13.35 -0.08
C ILE A 152 -0.32 -13.42 -1.60
N ARG A 153 -1.46 -12.93 -2.14
CA ARG A 153 -1.73 -12.91 -3.57
C ARG A 153 -0.65 -12.13 -4.33
N VAL A 154 -0.38 -10.88 -3.95
CA VAL A 154 0.63 -10.06 -4.63
C VAL A 154 2.06 -10.59 -4.43
N GLY A 155 2.34 -11.23 -3.28
CA GLY A 155 3.60 -11.93 -3.04
C GLY A 155 3.84 -13.12 -3.95
N LYS A 156 2.77 -13.78 -4.43
CA LYS A 156 2.84 -14.85 -5.44
C LYS A 156 2.92 -14.34 -6.88
N MET A 157 2.56 -13.08 -7.13
CA MET A 157 2.66 -12.48 -8.47
C MET A 157 4.10 -12.15 -8.87
N SER A 158 4.99 -12.00 -7.89
CA SER A 158 6.41 -11.71 -8.12
C SER A 158 7.15 -12.95 -8.62
N SER A 159 8.20 -12.76 -9.43
CA SER A 159 9.04 -13.86 -9.95
C SER A 159 9.69 -14.70 -8.85
N SER A 160 9.94 -14.12 -7.68
CA SER A 160 10.40 -14.79 -6.48
C SER A 160 9.32 -14.76 -5.41
N LYS A 161 9.10 -15.88 -4.71
CA LYS A 161 8.24 -15.94 -3.52
C LYS A 161 8.69 -14.89 -2.49
N LYS A 162 7.78 -14.00 -2.08
CA LYS A 162 8.04 -13.00 -1.04
C LYS A 162 7.54 -13.49 0.32
N PHE A 163 8.30 -13.19 1.37
CA PHE A 163 7.79 -13.32 2.75
C PHE A 163 6.84 -12.16 3.05
N VAL A 164 5.80 -12.44 3.86
CA VAL A 164 4.80 -11.47 4.30
C VAL A 164 4.95 -11.28 5.81
N TYR A 165 5.27 -10.06 6.24
CA TYR A 165 5.42 -9.70 7.65
C TYR A 165 4.39 -8.62 7.99
N PRO A 166 3.21 -8.99 8.50
CA PRO A 166 2.17 -8.02 8.81
C PRO A 166 2.56 -7.10 9.97
N TYR A 167 2.23 -5.82 9.83
CA TYR A 167 2.28 -4.87 10.93
C TYR A 167 0.99 -4.97 11.75
N THR A 168 1.13 -5.23 13.04
CA THR A 168 0.03 -5.21 14.02
C THR A 168 0.28 -4.15 15.07
N TRP A 169 -0.79 -3.62 15.66
CA TRP A 169 -0.71 -2.67 16.75
C TRP A 169 -1.53 -3.17 17.91
N ILE A 170 -0.98 -3.10 19.12
CA ILE A 170 -1.66 -3.47 20.36
C ILE A 170 -2.73 -2.47 20.78
N LYS A 171 -2.98 -1.45 19.96
CA LYS A 171 -4.02 -0.44 20.16
C LYS A 171 -4.93 -0.35 18.94
N TYR A 172 -6.21 -0.11 19.20
CA TYR A 172 -7.15 0.31 18.17
C TYR A 172 -6.72 1.66 17.59
N TYR A 173 -6.66 1.78 16.25
CA TYR A 173 -6.02 2.97 15.66
C TYR A 173 -6.82 4.27 15.85
N ASP A 174 -8.13 4.17 16.04
CA ASP A 174 -9.09 5.26 16.22
C ASP A 174 -9.18 5.72 17.69
N THR A 175 -9.37 4.79 18.63
CA THR A 175 -9.57 5.13 20.05
C THR A 175 -8.27 5.15 20.87
N LYS A 176 -7.19 4.58 20.34
CA LYS A 176 -5.89 4.40 21.02
C LYS A 176 -5.94 3.54 22.30
N GLN A 177 -7.08 2.90 22.57
CA GLN A 177 -7.24 1.91 23.65
C GLN A 177 -6.51 0.61 23.29
N PHE A 178 -6.07 -0.14 24.29
CA PHE A 178 -5.46 -1.45 24.07
C PHE A 178 -6.47 -2.45 23.49
N VAL A 179 -6.00 -3.31 22.59
CA VAL A 179 -6.80 -4.39 22.00
C VAL A 179 -7.13 -5.43 23.07
N ASP A 180 -8.36 -5.94 23.04
CA ASP A 180 -8.83 -6.95 23.99
C ASP A 180 -8.01 -8.25 23.87
N LYS A 181 -7.71 -8.90 25.00
CA LYS A 181 -6.90 -10.14 25.04
C LYS A 181 -7.44 -11.25 24.11
N VAL A 182 -8.75 -11.32 23.91
CA VAL A 182 -9.42 -12.32 23.05
C VAL A 182 -9.05 -12.19 21.57
N ILE A 183 -8.51 -11.04 21.15
CA ILE A 183 -8.12 -10.78 19.75
C ILE A 183 -6.60 -11.00 19.55
N ILE A 184 -5.81 -11.10 20.62
CA ILE A 184 -4.33 -11.18 20.59
C ILE A 184 -3.81 -12.62 20.49
N ILE A 185 -4.63 -13.61 20.86
CA ILE A 185 -4.30 -15.06 20.90
C ILE A 185 -5.08 -15.78 19.81
#